data_AF-A0A9P0Z107-F1
#
_entry.id   AF-A0A9P0Z107-F1
#
_cell.length_a   1.000
_cell.length_b   1.000
_cell.length_c   1.000
_cell.angle_alpha   90.00
_cell.angle_beta   90.00
_cell.angle_gamma   90.00
#
_symmetry.space_group_name_H-M   'P 1'
#
loop_
_entity.id
_entity.type
_entity.pdbx_description
1 polymer ?
#
loop_
_entity_poly.entity_id
_entity_poly.type
_entity_poly.pdbx_seq_one_letter_code
_entity_poly.pdbx_strand_id
1 'polypeptide(L)'
;MGVMVTLVSSSCDGHREYIDRGREDGHQRLMDDYWSLNPTYNARIFQRRFRMQPALFDRIMNDVVRTDPFSAPKKDALNKVSLSPHQKVTSAIFMLANGCSADSLDQLCRLGESTTLSCLKKFCKAIIGTYGSWYLRTPNPSDLHRLFEKATKRGFPGMIGSIDCMHWEWRNCPTAWAGQFTGHKHKPTIVLEAVASYDTWIWHAFFGTTGSNNDLNILACSPVFDAVVNGCAPQVNYMVNNNIYNQCYYLADGIYPTWATFVKTISNPDTPKKRLFAAKQEAYRKDVERAFGILQTRWAIVRGPDRMYQTQTLRDIMLTCIILHNMIVEDEYEETDDDASTQDYSAQYDYTVPHIQFDLNHDAPTLHDYMMRHNRIRSTAVHTTLKNDLVNHLWGHHGNDVWWATFMLFTVFHSFELKNATTVASFSHYSNVLGFLPLF
;
A
#
# COMPACT_ATOMS: atom_id res chain seq x y z
N MET A 1 -51.10 21.07 7.04
CA MET A 1 -51.25 19.94 6.08
C MET A 1 -49.89 19.66 5.48
N GLY A 2 -49.16 18.69 6.03
CA GLY A 2 -47.89 18.21 5.50
C GLY A 2 -47.95 16.69 5.54
N VAL A 3 -47.96 16.07 4.37
CA VAL A 3 -48.07 14.62 4.23
C VAL A 3 -46.75 14.00 4.66
N MET A 4 -46.76 13.35 5.81
CA MET A 4 -45.69 12.48 6.29
C MET A 4 -45.70 11.23 5.41
N VAL A 5 -44.78 11.16 4.44
CA VAL A 5 -44.56 9.94 3.66
C VAL A 5 -43.72 8.99 4.50
N THR A 6 -44.40 8.18 5.30
CA THR A 6 -43.81 7.01 5.94
C THR A 6 -43.47 6.01 4.83
N LEU A 7 -42.19 5.82 4.54
CA LEU A 7 -41.73 4.69 3.73
C LEU A 7 -41.99 3.42 4.54
N VAL A 8 -43.18 2.85 4.37
CA VAL A 8 -43.48 1.48 4.76
C VAL A 8 -42.59 0.60 3.89
N SER A 9 -41.52 0.07 4.48
CA SER A 9 -40.86 -1.10 3.91
C SER A 9 -41.93 -2.18 3.80
N SER A 10 -42.28 -2.58 2.58
CA SER A 10 -43.09 -3.77 2.38
C SER A 10 -42.31 -4.95 2.95
N SER A 11 -42.66 -5.35 4.17
CA SER A 11 -42.35 -6.67 4.70
C SER A 11 -43.14 -7.64 3.85
N CYS A 12 -42.55 -8.11 2.75
CA CYS A 12 -43.02 -9.34 2.15
C CYS A 12 -42.72 -10.45 3.16
N ASP A 13 -43.78 -10.90 3.84
CA ASP A 13 -43.83 -12.17 4.58
C ASP A 13 -43.58 -13.33 3.61
N GLY A 14 -42.33 -13.46 3.18
CA GLY A 14 -41.83 -14.63 2.48
C GLY A 14 -41.32 -15.60 3.52
N HIS A 15 -42.04 -16.70 3.73
CA HIS A 15 -41.53 -17.85 4.46
C HIS A 15 -40.17 -18.21 3.85
N ARG A 16 -39.08 -18.04 4.60
CA ARG A 16 -37.72 -18.24 4.08
C ARG A 16 -37.56 -19.71 3.74
N GLU A 17 -37.65 -20.04 2.45
CA GLU A 17 -37.58 -21.43 2.00
C GLU A 17 -36.18 -21.99 2.28
N TYR A 18 -36.13 -23.11 3.00
CA TYR A 18 -34.88 -23.77 3.28
C TYR A 18 -34.47 -24.61 2.06
N ILE A 19 -33.36 -24.23 1.45
CA ILE A 19 -32.72 -25.00 0.37
C ILE A 19 -31.61 -25.87 0.98
N ASP A 20 -31.75 -27.18 0.87
CA ASP A 20 -30.65 -28.11 1.14
C ASP A 20 -29.61 -28.01 0.02
N ARG A 21 -28.40 -27.60 0.38
CA ARG A 21 -27.30 -27.34 -0.56
C ARG A 21 -26.32 -28.50 -0.65
N GLY A 22 -26.55 -29.62 0.05
CA GLY A 22 -25.60 -30.74 0.07
C GLY A 22 -24.23 -30.31 0.62
N ARG A 23 -24.23 -29.77 1.85
CA ARG A 23 -23.04 -29.11 2.44
C ARG A 23 -21.85 -30.05 2.62
N GLU A 24 -22.11 -31.31 2.95
CA GLU A 24 -21.08 -32.34 3.14
C GLU A 24 -20.46 -32.74 1.80
N ASP A 25 -21.27 -33.01 0.77
CA ASP A 25 -20.77 -33.24 -0.60
C ASP A 25 -20.04 -32.01 -1.17
N GLY A 26 -20.49 -30.81 -0.80
CA GLY A 26 -19.80 -29.56 -1.10
C GLY A 26 -18.42 -29.48 -0.45
N HIS A 27 -18.32 -29.90 0.82
CA HIS A 27 -17.04 -29.98 1.52
C HIS A 27 -16.12 -31.00 0.84
N GLN A 28 -16.59 -32.21 0.58
CA GLN A 28 -15.74 -33.25 -0.02
C GLN A 28 -15.20 -32.82 -1.38
N ARG A 29 -16.03 -32.26 -2.25
CA ARG A 29 -15.58 -31.71 -3.55
C ARG A 29 -14.54 -30.61 -3.39
N LEU A 30 -14.74 -29.71 -2.43
CA LEU A 30 -13.79 -28.64 -2.15
C LEU A 30 -12.44 -29.21 -1.69
N MET A 31 -12.45 -30.27 -0.87
CA MET A 31 -11.23 -30.97 -0.45
C MET A 31 -10.56 -31.67 -1.64
N ASP A 32 -11.32 -32.39 -2.46
CA ASP A 32 -10.80 -33.09 -3.65
C ASP A 32 -10.14 -32.11 -4.62
N ASP A 33 -10.71 -30.92 -4.78
CA ASP A 33 -10.24 -29.90 -5.70
C ASP A 33 -8.89 -29.26 -5.31
N TYR A 34 -8.60 -29.09 -4.01
CA TYR A 34 -7.47 -28.27 -3.56
C TYR A 34 -6.59 -28.88 -2.47
N TRP A 35 -7.12 -29.76 -1.61
CA TRP A 35 -6.44 -30.23 -0.39
C TRP A 35 -6.25 -31.76 -0.32
N SER A 36 -6.74 -32.51 -1.31
CA SER A 36 -6.50 -33.96 -1.38
C SER A 36 -5.04 -34.26 -1.72
N LEU A 37 -4.63 -35.53 -1.56
CA LEU A 37 -3.28 -35.97 -1.92
C LEU A 37 -2.94 -35.73 -3.40
N ASN A 38 -3.95 -35.83 -4.27
CA ASN A 38 -3.86 -35.58 -5.71
C ASN A 38 -4.95 -34.59 -6.10
N PRO A 39 -4.79 -33.29 -5.81
CA PRO A 39 -5.86 -32.32 -5.99
C PRO A 39 -6.14 -32.06 -7.47
N THR A 40 -7.40 -31.82 -7.81
CA THR A 40 -7.80 -31.43 -9.19
C THR A 40 -7.00 -30.21 -9.66
N TYR A 41 -6.76 -29.24 -8.77
CA TYR A 41 -6.03 -28.02 -9.05
C TYR A 41 -4.69 -28.00 -8.32
N ASN A 42 -3.61 -27.87 -9.09
CA ASN A 42 -2.26 -27.75 -8.54
C ASN A 42 -2.03 -26.42 -7.78
N ALA A 43 -0.89 -26.35 -7.08
CA ALA A 43 -0.50 -25.18 -6.28
C ALA A 43 -0.49 -23.85 -7.07
N ARG A 44 -0.11 -23.87 -8.36
CA ARG A 44 -0.15 -22.67 -9.21
C ARG A 44 -1.58 -22.17 -9.43
N ILE A 45 -2.53 -23.07 -9.66
CA ILE A 45 -3.94 -22.69 -9.80
C ILE A 45 -4.50 -22.24 -8.45
N PHE A 46 -4.11 -22.89 -7.36
CA PHE A 46 -4.45 -22.46 -5.99
C PHE A 46 -4.00 -21.01 -5.75
N GLN A 47 -2.71 -20.71 -5.93
CA GLN A 47 -2.17 -19.37 -5.73
C GLN A 47 -2.88 -18.33 -6.61
N ARG A 48 -3.22 -18.68 -7.86
CA ARG A 48 -4.00 -17.78 -8.72
C ARG A 48 -5.40 -17.48 -8.18
N ARG A 49 -6.08 -18.45 -7.54
CA ARG A 49 -7.47 -18.30 -7.06
C ARG A 49 -7.55 -17.70 -5.65
N PHE A 50 -6.65 -18.10 -4.76
CA PHE A 50 -6.59 -17.70 -3.36
C PHE A 50 -5.62 -16.55 -3.09
N ARG A 51 -4.73 -16.22 -4.05
CA ARG A 51 -3.71 -15.15 -3.99
C ARG A 51 -2.58 -15.40 -3.00
N MET A 52 -2.46 -16.61 -2.48
CA MET A 52 -1.47 -17.02 -1.49
C MET A 52 -1.10 -18.50 -1.67
N GLN A 53 0.01 -18.92 -1.08
CA GLN A 53 0.38 -20.34 -1.05
C GLN A 53 -0.59 -21.16 -0.17
N PRO A 54 -0.76 -22.47 -0.46
CA PRO A 54 -1.60 -23.35 0.37
C PRO A 54 -1.19 -23.35 1.85
N ALA A 55 0.11 -23.36 2.15
CA ALA A 55 0.61 -23.34 3.53
C ALA A 55 0.19 -22.08 4.31
N LEU A 56 0.24 -20.91 3.66
CA LEU A 56 -0.23 -19.66 4.26
C LEU A 56 -1.75 -19.68 4.48
N PHE A 57 -2.52 -20.22 3.54
CA PHE A 57 -3.95 -20.42 3.73
C PHE A 57 -4.24 -21.30 4.94
N ASP A 58 -3.56 -22.44 5.07
CA ASP A 58 -3.80 -23.38 6.16
C ASP A 58 -3.46 -22.76 7.52
N ARG A 59 -2.36 -21.99 7.60
CA ARG A 59 -2.01 -21.19 8.79
C ARG A 59 -3.14 -20.23 9.17
N ILE A 60 -3.59 -19.43 8.21
CA ILE A 60 -4.67 -18.44 8.43
C ILE A 60 -5.96 -19.14 8.88
N MET A 61 -6.36 -20.21 8.20
CA MET A 61 -7.58 -20.94 8.53
C MET A 61 -7.52 -21.49 9.96
N ASN A 62 -6.42 -22.13 10.35
CA ASN A 62 -6.25 -22.70 11.68
C ASN A 62 -6.32 -21.62 12.78
N ASP A 63 -5.68 -20.46 12.56
CA ASP A 63 -5.72 -19.34 13.49
C ASP A 63 -7.11 -18.69 13.59
N VAL A 64 -7.83 -18.55 12.46
CA VAL A 64 -9.21 -18.05 12.44
C VAL A 64 -10.18 -19.01 13.15
N VAL A 65 -9.99 -20.32 13.00
CA VAL A 65 -10.81 -21.33 13.70
C VAL A 65 -10.57 -21.30 15.21
N ARG A 66 -9.32 -21.05 15.63
CA ARG A 66 -8.95 -20.95 17.04
C ARG A 66 -9.51 -19.68 17.70
N THR A 67 -9.61 -18.58 16.96
CA THR A 67 -10.02 -17.28 17.49
C THR A 67 -11.53 -17.01 17.39
N ASP A 68 -12.23 -17.60 16.42
CA ASP A 68 -13.68 -17.45 16.26
C ASP A 68 -14.44 -18.80 16.38
N PRO A 69 -15.20 -19.01 17.47
CA PRO A 69 -16.05 -20.19 17.65
C PRO A 69 -17.11 -20.41 16.55
N PHE A 70 -17.42 -19.40 15.72
CA PHE A 70 -18.28 -19.57 14.56
C PHE A 70 -17.60 -20.35 13.43
N SER A 71 -16.27 -20.27 13.32
CA SER A 71 -15.50 -20.90 12.25
C SER A 71 -15.36 -22.40 12.48
N ALA A 72 -15.32 -22.85 13.74
CA ALA A 72 -15.31 -24.26 14.11
C ALA A 72 -16.57 -25.02 13.63
N PRO A 73 -16.43 -26.31 13.26
CA PRO A 73 -17.58 -27.16 12.93
C PRO A 73 -18.40 -27.44 14.19
N LYS A 74 -19.73 -27.40 14.05
CA LYS A 74 -20.72 -27.70 15.09
C LYS A 74 -21.67 -28.77 14.59
N LYS A 75 -22.23 -29.58 15.49
CA LYS A 75 -23.35 -30.45 15.17
C LYS A 75 -24.64 -29.80 15.65
N ASP A 76 -25.69 -29.86 14.85
CA ASP A 76 -27.02 -29.45 15.28
C ASP A 76 -27.70 -30.54 16.13
N ALA A 77 -28.91 -30.27 16.61
CA ALA A 77 -29.69 -31.21 17.41
C ALA A 77 -30.06 -32.52 16.66
N LEU A 78 -29.88 -32.55 15.33
CA LEU A 78 -30.10 -33.71 14.47
C LEU A 78 -28.77 -34.38 14.07
N ASN A 79 -27.66 -34.05 14.73
CA ASN A 79 -26.30 -34.51 14.44
C ASN A 79 -25.76 -34.13 13.05
N LYS A 80 -26.40 -33.23 12.30
CA LYS A 80 -25.86 -32.75 11.02
C LYS A 80 -24.66 -31.84 11.25
N VAL A 81 -23.59 -32.06 10.49
CA VAL A 81 -22.37 -31.27 10.59
C VAL A 81 -22.59 -29.90 9.95
N SER A 82 -22.24 -28.83 10.66
CA SER A 82 -22.24 -27.48 10.12
C SER A 82 -21.20 -27.33 9.01
N LEU A 83 -21.28 -26.25 8.25
CA LEU A 83 -20.24 -25.88 7.28
C LEU A 83 -18.82 -25.98 7.87
N SER A 84 -17.92 -26.58 7.11
CA SER A 84 -16.52 -26.74 7.48
C SER A 84 -15.78 -25.40 7.53
N PRO A 85 -14.67 -25.30 8.30
CA PRO A 85 -13.76 -24.15 8.24
C PRO A 85 -13.31 -23.82 6.81
N HIS A 86 -12.92 -24.85 6.04
CA HIS A 86 -12.51 -24.71 4.64
C HIS A 86 -13.57 -23.98 3.80
N GLN A 87 -14.84 -24.39 3.89
CA GLN A 87 -15.93 -23.72 3.16
C GLN A 87 -16.10 -22.26 3.57
N LYS A 88 -16.07 -21.96 4.88
CA LYS A 88 -16.26 -20.60 5.40
C LYS A 88 -15.11 -19.68 5.02
N VAL A 89 -13.87 -20.11 5.24
CA VAL A 89 -12.66 -19.32 4.94
C VAL A 89 -12.47 -19.16 3.43
N THR A 90 -12.69 -20.22 2.65
CA THR A 90 -12.68 -20.16 1.18
C THR A 90 -13.69 -19.13 0.67
N SER A 91 -14.92 -19.14 1.21
CA SER A 91 -15.93 -18.16 0.81
C SER A 91 -15.49 -16.72 1.05
N ALA A 92 -14.88 -16.42 2.20
CA ALA A 92 -14.38 -15.09 2.51
C ALA A 92 -13.20 -14.69 1.61
N ILE A 93 -12.18 -15.54 1.47
CA ILE A 93 -11.00 -15.27 0.65
C ILE A 93 -11.39 -15.12 -0.82
N PHE A 94 -12.31 -15.93 -1.35
CA PHE A 94 -12.76 -15.79 -2.74
C PHE A 94 -13.45 -14.45 -2.99
N MET A 95 -14.27 -13.97 -2.05
CA MET A 95 -14.85 -12.62 -2.17
C MET A 95 -13.77 -11.55 -2.22
N LEU A 96 -12.76 -11.63 -1.35
CA LEU A 96 -11.65 -10.66 -1.34
C LEU A 96 -10.82 -10.72 -2.63
N ALA A 97 -10.39 -11.92 -3.02
CA ALA A 97 -9.46 -12.18 -4.12
C ALA A 97 -10.08 -11.96 -5.51
N ASN A 98 -11.38 -12.25 -5.66
CA ASN A 98 -12.06 -12.28 -6.95
C ASN A 98 -13.19 -11.25 -7.07
N GLY A 99 -13.59 -10.58 -5.98
CA GLY A 99 -14.65 -9.57 -6.00
C GLY A 99 -16.01 -10.12 -6.44
N CYS A 100 -16.24 -11.43 -6.26
CA CYS A 100 -17.48 -12.10 -6.67
C CYS A 100 -18.66 -11.74 -5.75
N SER A 101 -19.89 -11.92 -6.25
CA SER A 101 -21.09 -11.76 -5.42
C SER A 101 -21.18 -12.91 -4.40
N ALA A 102 -21.68 -12.60 -3.21
CA ALA A 102 -21.84 -13.59 -2.14
C ALA A 102 -22.75 -14.78 -2.53
N ASP A 103 -23.77 -14.52 -3.35
CA ASP A 103 -24.68 -15.55 -3.89
C ASP A 103 -23.99 -16.52 -4.86
N SER A 104 -23.04 -16.02 -5.69
CA SER A 104 -22.33 -16.87 -6.66
C SER A 104 -21.48 -17.97 -5.99
N LEU A 105 -21.09 -17.77 -4.73
CA LEU A 105 -20.29 -18.73 -3.96
C LEU A 105 -21.08 -19.93 -3.45
N ASP A 106 -22.40 -19.97 -3.64
CA ASP A 106 -23.18 -21.19 -3.43
C ASP A 106 -22.66 -22.32 -4.32
N GLN A 107 -22.29 -22.02 -5.57
CA GLN A 107 -21.80 -23.01 -6.53
C GLN A 107 -20.54 -23.75 -6.06
N LEU A 108 -19.61 -23.01 -5.46
CA LEU A 108 -18.32 -23.54 -4.99
C LEU A 108 -18.39 -24.07 -3.56
N CYS A 109 -18.90 -23.25 -2.63
CA CYS A 109 -18.75 -23.52 -1.21
C CYS A 109 -20.04 -24.07 -0.56
N ARG A 110 -21.19 -24.06 -1.27
CA ARG A 110 -22.51 -24.48 -0.77
C ARG A 110 -23.02 -23.65 0.42
N LEU A 111 -22.72 -22.35 0.42
CA LEU A 111 -23.24 -21.37 1.38
C LEU A 111 -24.31 -20.48 0.73
N GLY A 112 -25.36 -20.18 1.49
CA GLY A 112 -26.30 -19.12 1.10
C GLY A 112 -25.68 -17.73 1.26
N GLU A 113 -26.15 -16.76 0.47
CA GLU A 113 -25.63 -15.39 0.41
C GLU A 113 -25.40 -14.75 1.79
N SER A 114 -26.39 -14.81 2.68
CA SER A 114 -26.31 -14.22 4.02
C SER A 114 -25.23 -14.87 4.89
N THR A 115 -25.01 -16.17 4.74
CA THR A 115 -23.94 -16.89 5.45
C THR A 115 -22.57 -16.52 4.89
N THR A 116 -22.43 -16.41 3.57
CA THR A 116 -21.20 -15.95 2.91
C THR A 116 -20.80 -14.55 3.37
N LEU A 117 -21.74 -13.60 3.39
CA LEU A 117 -21.50 -12.24 3.91
C LEU A 117 -21.13 -12.24 5.40
N SER A 118 -21.74 -13.13 6.19
CA SER A 118 -21.37 -13.30 7.61
C SER A 118 -19.95 -13.85 7.76
N CYS A 119 -19.56 -14.83 6.93
CA CYS A 119 -18.21 -15.38 6.91
C CYS A 119 -17.17 -14.31 6.58
N LEU A 120 -17.42 -13.49 5.54
CA LEU A 120 -16.52 -12.37 5.19
C LEU A 120 -16.30 -11.42 6.38
N LYS A 121 -17.38 -10.94 7.00
CA LYS A 121 -17.28 -9.99 8.13
C LYS A 121 -16.52 -10.56 9.32
N LYS A 122 -16.79 -11.83 9.66
CA LYS A 122 -16.13 -12.51 10.78
C LYS A 122 -14.68 -12.81 10.48
N PHE A 123 -14.39 -13.26 9.26
CA PHE A 123 -13.03 -13.47 8.78
C PHE A 123 -12.21 -12.19 8.86
N CYS A 124 -12.72 -11.06 8.35
CA CYS A 124 -12.00 -9.79 8.43
C CYS A 124 -11.68 -9.39 9.88
N LYS A 125 -12.66 -9.51 10.80
CA LYS A 125 -12.43 -9.22 12.23
C LYS A 125 -11.40 -10.17 12.86
N ALA A 126 -11.45 -11.45 12.54
CA ALA A 126 -10.49 -12.43 13.04
C ALA A 126 -9.07 -12.15 12.52
N ILE A 127 -8.91 -11.82 11.24
CA ILE A 127 -7.61 -11.42 10.66
C ILE A 127 -7.06 -10.18 11.35
N ILE A 128 -7.88 -9.13 11.50
CA ILE A 128 -7.45 -7.89 12.17
C ILE A 128 -7.05 -8.16 13.62
N GLY A 129 -7.86 -8.91 14.36
CA GLY A 129 -7.59 -9.23 15.76
C GLY A 129 -6.37 -10.12 15.98
N THR A 130 -6.08 -11.03 15.04
CA THR A 130 -4.98 -11.99 15.16
C THR A 130 -3.65 -11.43 14.64
N TYR A 131 -3.69 -10.75 13.49
CA TYR A 131 -2.50 -10.39 12.73
C TYR A 131 -2.28 -8.88 12.64
N GLY A 132 -3.26 -8.05 13.02
CA GLY A 132 -3.17 -6.59 12.87
C GLY A 132 -1.96 -5.98 13.57
N SER A 133 -1.64 -6.40 14.79
CA SER A 133 -0.46 -5.89 15.52
C SER A 133 0.89 -6.28 14.92
N TRP A 134 0.91 -7.31 14.06
CA TRP A 134 2.14 -7.85 13.47
C TRP A 134 2.39 -7.30 12.07
N TYR A 135 1.32 -7.19 11.27
CA TYR A 135 1.38 -6.83 9.86
C TYR A 135 0.86 -5.42 9.57
N LEU A 136 0.30 -4.71 10.56
CA LEU A 136 -0.05 -3.30 10.46
C LEU A 136 0.57 -2.52 11.63
N ARG A 137 1.90 -2.51 11.65
CA ARG A 137 2.74 -1.93 12.70
C ARG A 137 3.78 -0.98 12.14
N THR A 138 4.36 -0.15 13.00
CA THR A 138 5.55 0.64 12.64
C THR A 138 6.78 -0.25 12.44
N PRO A 139 7.75 0.17 11.61
CA PRO A 139 9.02 -0.55 11.43
C PRO A 139 9.73 -0.77 12.77
N ASN A 140 10.24 -1.98 12.98
CA ASN A 140 11.08 -2.33 14.12
C ASN A 140 12.57 -2.01 13.78
N PRO A 141 13.52 -2.26 14.69
CA PRO A 141 14.94 -1.97 14.46
C PRO A 141 15.52 -2.63 13.20
N SER A 142 15.22 -3.92 13.01
CA SER A 142 15.70 -4.70 11.87
C SER A 142 15.08 -4.21 10.57
N ASP A 143 13.78 -3.85 10.60
CA ASP A 143 13.10 -3.24 9.45
C ASP A 143 13.74 -1.90 9.08
N LEU A 144 13.98 -1.03 10.07
CA LEU A 144 14.62 0.27 9.84
C LEU A 144 16.01 0.13 9.25
N HIS A 145 16.81 -0.83 9.73
CA HIS A 145 18.13 -1.11 9.16
C HIS A 145 18.02 -1.47 7.67
N ARG A 146 17.13 -2.41 7.33
CA ARG A 146 16.88 -2.85 5.95
C ARG A 146 16.33 -1.73 5.06
N LEU A 147 15.42 -0.91 5.59
CA LEU A 147 14.86 0.24 4.89
C LEU A 147 15.94 1.30 4.62
N PHE A 148 16.75 1.63 5.62
CA PHE A 148 17.83 2.59 5.49
C PHE A 148 18.94 2.14 4.55
N GLU A 149 19.28 0.87 4.56
CA GLU A 149 20.29 0.33 3.63
C GLU A 149 19.84 0.53 2.18
N LYS A 150 18.60 0.14 1.85
CA LYS A 150 18.06 0.31 0.49
C LYS A 150 17.87 1.78 0.13
N ALA A 151 17.37 2.59 1.06
CA ALA A 151 17.16 4.01 0.85
C ALA A 151 18.47 4.77 0.61
N THR A 152 19.52 4.45 1.38
CA THR A 152 20.86 5.01 1.23
C THR A 152 21.48 4.63 -0.12
N LYS A 153 21.36 3.35 -0.54
CA LYS A 153 21.79 2.90 -1.88
C LYS A 153 21.08 3.65 -3.02
N ARG A 154 19.82 4.05 -2.81
CA ARG A 154 19.04 4.86 -3.76
C ARG A 154 19.25 6.38 -3.62
N GLY A 155 20.14 6.79 -2.71
CA GLY A 155 20.54 8.20 -2.50
C GLY A 155 19.59 9.03 -1.63
N PHE A 156 18.75 8.36 -0.82
CA PHE A 156 17.86 8.99 0.16
C PHE A 156 18.09 8.46 1.58
N PRO A 157 19.26 8.72 2.20
CA PRO A 157 19.49 8.34 3.60
C PRO A 157 18.41 8.92 4.51
N GLY A 158 17.94 8.13 5.50
CA GLY A 158 16.90 8.52 6.45
C GLY A 158 15.45 8.38 5.96
N MET A 159 15.24 7.98 4.71
CA MET A 159 13.91 7.66 4.16
C MET A 159 13.44 6.28 4.65
N ILE A 160 12.17 6.18 5.04
CA ILE A 160 11.56 4.91 5.51
C ILE A 160 10.34 4.46 4.70
N GLY A 161 9.93 5.25 3.70
CA GLY A 161 8.82 4.92 2.81
C GLY A 161 8.29 6.12 2.06
N SER A 162 7.35 5.87 1.16
CA SER A 162 6.60 6.89 0.42
C SER A 162 5.17 6.92 0.94
N ILE A 163 4.62 8.12 1.13
CA ILE A 163 3.25 8.34 1.59
C ILE A 163 2.38 8.82 0.42
N ASP A 164 1.18 8.27 0.32
CA ASP A 164 0.19 8.69 -0.68
C ASP A 164 -1.23 8.25 -0.27
N CYS A 165 -2.23 8.80 -0.96
CA CYS A 165 -3.64 8.47 -0.78
C CYS A 165 -4.21 7.73 -1.99
N MET A 166 -5.04 6.70 -1.74
CA MET A 166 -5.85 6.05 -2.77
C MET A 166 -7.35 6.16 -2.47
N HIS A 167 -8.15 6.39 -3.51
CA HIS A 167 -9.61 6.45 -3.41
C HIS A 167 -10.23 5.11 -3.82
N TRP A 168 -11.13 4.60 -2.99
CA TRP A 168 -11.92 3.40 -3.27
C TRP A 168 -13.40 3.74 -3.45
N GLU A 169 -13.99 3.37 -4.59
CA GLU A 169 -15.38 3.70 -4.93
C GLU A 169 -16.38 2.95 -4.04
N TRP A 170 -17.33 3.69 -3.47
CA TRP A 170 -18.39 3.14 -2.63
C TRP A 170 -19.73 3.21 -3.36
N ARG A 171 -20.06 2.14 -4.09
CA ARG A 171 -21.25 2.08 -4.96
C ARG A 171 -22.56 2.21 -4.18
N ASN A 172 -22.63 1.55 -3.02
CA ASN A 172 -23.82 1.56 -2.17
C ASN A 172 -23.75 2.63 -1.07
N CYS A 173 -23.02 3.72 -1.31
CA CYS A 173 -23.01 4.87 -0.42
C CYS A 173 -24.45 5.39 -0.21
N PRO A 174 -24.94 5.48 1.05
CA PRO A 174 -26.26 6.04 1.32
C PRO A 174 -26.40 7.45 0.76
N THR A 175 -27.57 7.79 0.22
CA THR A 175 -27.85 9.10 -0.39
C THR A 175 -27.53 10.26 0.55
N ALA A 176 -27.81 10.09 1.84
CA ALA A 176 -27.53 11.10 2.87
C ALA A 176 -26.03 11.43 3.00
N TRP A 177 -25.14 10.51 2.63
CA TRP A 177 -23.68 10.67 2.75
C TRP A 177 -23.02 10.92 1.40
N ALA A 178 -23.70 10.65 0.29
CA ALA A 178 -23.14 10.75 -1.07
C ALA A 178 -22.50 12.11 -1.35
N GLY A 179 -23.10 13.21 -0.87
CA GLY A 179 -22.53 14.55 -1.02
C GLY A 179 -21.16 14.73 -0.37
N GLN A 180 -20.96 14.19 0.84
CA GLN A 180 -19.69 14.28 1.56
C GLN A 180 -18.62 13.36 0.96
N PHE A 181 -18.99 12.19 0.46
CA PHE A 181 -18.05 11.22 -0.08
C PHE A 181 -17.72 11.45 -1.56
N THR A 182 -18.45 12.34 -2.24
CA THR A 182 -18.19 12.69 -3.64
C THR A 182 -17.23 13.87 -3.73
N GLY A 183 -15.98 13.58 -4.07
CA GLY A 183 -14.97 14.60 -4.37
C GLY A 183 -14.78 14.83 -5.87
N HIS A 184 -13.54 15.14 -6.25
CA HIS A 184 -13.12 15.38 -7.64
C HIS A 184 -13.35 14.18 -8.58
N LYS A 185 -13.57 12.97 -8.03
CA LYS A 185 -13.88 11.75 -8.80
C LYS A 185 -15.33 11.67 -9.29
N HIS A 186 -16.19 12.63 -8.92
CA HIS A 186 -17.63 12.68 -9.26
C HIS A 186 -18.43 11.42 -8.85
N LYS A 187 -17.86 10.61 -7.96
CA LYS A 187 -18.47 9.43 -7.36
C LYS A 187 -18.14 9.37 -5.87
N PRO A 188 -18.99 8.76 -5.03
CA PRO A 188 -18.67 8.51 -3.63
C PRO A 188 -17.45 7.61 -3.51
N THR A 189 -16.41 8.08 -2.81
CA THR A 189 -15.19 7.31 -2.54
C THR A 189 -14.81 7.42 -1.06
N ILE A 190 -14.17 6.38 -0.53
CA ILE A 190 -13.53 6.38 0.78
C ILE A 190 -12.02 6.36 0.55
N VAL A 191 -11.28 7.16 1.32
CA VAL A 191 -9.83 7.31 1.11
C VAL A 191 -9.04 6.43 2.08
N LEU A 192 -7.97 5.83 1.55
CA LEU A 192 -6.88 5.20 2.28
C LEU A 192 -5.63 6.09 2.14
N GLU A 193 -5.10 6.61 3.24
CA GLU A 193 -3.71 7.07 3.29
C GLU A 193 -2.83 5.88 3.70
N ALA A 194 -1.72 5.68 2.99
CA ALA A 194 -0.77 4.63 3.33
C ALA A 194 0.67 5.09 3.21
N VAL A 195 1.55 4.44 3.99
CA VAL A 195 3.00 4.49 3.78
C VAL A 195 3.46 3.12 3.32
N ALA A 196 4.17 3.07 2.18
CA ALA A 196 4.76 1.84 1.68
C ALA A 196 6.25 1.98 1.35
N SER A 197 6.98 0.87 1.46
CA SER A 197 8.40 0.77 1.11
C SER A 197 8.64 0.05 -0.23
N TYR A 198 9.91 -0.04 -0.62
CA TYR A 198 10.36 -0.59 -1.92
C TYR A 198 9.95 -2.05 -2.17
N ASP A 199 9.79 -2.81 -1.11
CA ASP A 199 9.33 -4.21 -1.07
C ASP A 199 7.80 -4.31 -1.09
N THR A 200 7.10 -3.19 -1.23
CA THR A 200 5.64 -3.07 -1.26
C THR A 200 4.95 -3.39 0.07
N TRP A 201 5.71 -3.51 1.16
CA TRP A 201 5.15 -3.59 2.50
C TRP A 201 4.45 -2.28 2.86
N ILE A 202 3.24 -2.36 3.38
CA ILE A 202 2.46 -1.20 3.84
C ILE A 202 2.61 -1.08 5.36
N TRP A 203 3.34 -0.06 5.82
CA TRP A 203 3.67 0.16 7.25
C TRP A 203 2.59 0.95 7.99
N HIS A 204 1.88 1.82 7.29
CA HIS A 204 0.82 2.65 7.85
C HIS A 204 -0.40 2.58 6.94
N ALA A 205 -1.59 2.55 7.55
CA ALA A 205 -2.86 2.60 6.85
C ALA A 205 -3.88 3.38 7.67
N PHE A 206 -4.36 4.50 7.13
CA PHE A 206 -5.46 5.27 7.69
C PHE A 206 -6.62 5.31 6.69
N PHE A 207 -7.70 4.58 7.00
CA PHE A 207 -8.82 4.38 6.10
C PHE A 207 -10.16 4.78 6.72
N GLY A 208 -11.03 5.39 5.91
CA GLY A 208 -12.41 5.72 6.29
C GLY A 208 -12.80 7.18 6.08
N THR A 209 -11.86 8.03 5.66
CA THR A 209 -12.12 9.45 5.40
C THR A 209 -12.92 9.64 4.12
N THR A 210 -13.61 10.78 4.04
CA THR A 210 -14.49 11.13 2.93
C THR A 210 -13.71 11.40 1.66
N GLY A 211 -14.21 10.96 0.51
CA GLY A 211 -13.58 11.18 -0.80
C GLY A 211 -13.52 12.64 -1.27
N SER A 212 -14.22 13.55 -0.59
CA SER A 212 -14.09 15.00 -0.80
C SER A 212 -12.83 15.59 -0.14
N ASN A 213 -12.23 14.90 0.82
CA ASN A 213 -11.00 15.36 1.45
C ASN A 213 -9.81 15.20 0.50
N ASN A 214 -8.98 16.22 0.45
CA ASN A 214 -7.65 16.13 -0.13
C ASN A 214 -6.65 15.57 0.90
N ASP A 215 -5.44 15.28 0.45
CA ASP A 215 -4.42 14.63 1.28
C ASP A 215 -4.04 15.47 2.50
N LEU A 216 -4.11 16.81 2.41
CA LEU A 216 -3.88 17.70 3.55
C LEU A 216 -4.92 17.53 4.66
N ASN A 217 -6.20 17.44 4.30
CA ASN A 217 -7.28 17.23 5.27
C ASN A 217 -7.17 15.84 5.90
N ILE A 218 -6.74 14.83 5.13
CA ILE A 218 -6.55 13.47 5.62
C ILE A 218 -5.36 13.41 6.58
N LEU A 219 -4.23 14.01 6.20
CA LEU A 219 -3.03 14.09 7.01
C LEU A 219 -3.28 14.77 8.36
N ALA A 220 -4.12 15.81 8.40
CA ALA A 220 -4.47 16.52 9.62
C ALA A 220 -5.17 15.62 10.67
N CYS A 221 -5.82 14.53 10.24
CA CYS A 221 -6.48 13.56 11.10
C CYS A 221 -5.71 12.23 11.21
N SER A 222 -4.59 12.10 10.50
CA SER A 222 -3.84 10.85 10.40
C SER A 222 -3.00 10.57 11.64
N PRO A 223 -2.96 9.32 12.14
CA PRO A 223 -2.08 8.91 13.22
C PRO A 223 -0.64 8.62 12.76
N VAL A 224 -0.27 8.95 11.51
CA VAL A 224 1.04 8.60 10.91
C VAL A 224 2.25 9.08 11.72
N PHE A 225 2.08 10.09 12.56
CA PHE A 225 3.13 10.64 13.42
C PHE A 225 2.97 10.32 14.91
N ASP A 226 1.95 9.57 15.32
CA ASP A 226 1.64 9.33 16.73
C ASP A 226 2.82 8.71 17.47
N ALA A 227 3.50 7.71 16.89
CA ALA A 227 4.67 7.09 17.51
C ALA A 227 5.80 8.10 17.76
N VAL A 228 6.01 9.04 16.83
CA VAL A 228 7.07 10.07 16.95
C VAL A 228 6.70 11.09 18.00
N VAL A 229 5.47 11.59 17.97
CA VAL A 229 5.00 12.65 18.88
C VAL A 229 4.81 12.12 20.30
N ASN A 230 4.42 10.85 20.46
CA ASN A 230 4.32 10.17 21.75
C ASN A 230 5.67 9.62 22.24
N GLY A 231 6.66 9.42 21.35
CA GLY A 231 8.06 9.14 21.74
C GLY A 231 8.37 7.67 21.81
N CYS A 232 7.51 6.87 21.22
CA CYS A 232 7.67 5.45 21.07
C CYS A 232 8.44 5.11 19.78
N ALA A 233 8.70 6.09 18.91
CA ALA A 233 9.48 5.90 17.70
C ALA A 233 10.98 5.70 18.04
N PRO A 234 11.68 4.77 17.38
CA PRO A 234 13.12 4.57 17.55
C PRO A 234 13.92 5.85 17.28
N GLN A 235 15.01 6.06 18.04
CA GLN A 235 15.96 7.11 17.71
C GLN A 235 16.87 6.64 16.58
N VAL A 236 17.03 7.48 15.58
CA VAL A 236 17.86 7.21 14.40
C VAL A 236 18.86 8.33 14.26
N ASN A 237 20.04 8.05 13.70
CA ASN A 237 21.00 9.07 13.30
C ASN A 237 21.58 8.72 11.94
N TYR A 238 21.44 9.61 10.96
CA TYR A 238 22.02 9.49 9.63
C TYR A 238 22.67 10.81 9.22
N MET A 239 23.60 10.73 8.27
CA MET A 239 24.33 11.89 7.78
C MET A 239 23.99 12.15 6.31
N VAL A 240 23.72 13.40 5.96
CA VAL A 240 23.56 13.86 4.58
C VAL A 240 24.38 15.13 4.41
N ASN A 241 25.30 15.13 3.43
CA ASN A 241 26.13 16.32 3.14
C ASN A 241 26.83 16.89 4.40
N ASN A 242 27.40 16.01 5.23
CA ASN A 242 28.06 16.30 6.51
C ASN A 242 27.18 16.86 7.64
N ASN A 243 25.85 16.90 7.45
CA ASN A 243 24.90 17.27 8.48
C ASN A 243 24.26 16.01 9.08
N ILE A 244 24.15 15.97 10.41
CA ILE A 244 23.54 14.86 11.15
C ILE A 244 22.04 15.14 11.34
N TYR A 245 21.23 14.16 11.01
CA TYR A 245 19.78 14.19 11.15
C TYR A 245 19.32 13.04 12.04
N ASN A 246 18.33 13.33 12.89
CA ASN A 246 17.83 12.38 13.89
C ASN A 246 16.34 12.02 13.73
N GLN A 247 15.79 12.30 12.55
CA GLN A 247 14.37 12.12 12.25
C GLN A 247 14.22 11.48 10.86
N CYS A 248 13.55 10.35 10.79
CA CYS A 248 13.16 9.75 9.52
C CYS A 248 12.16 10.64 8.77
N TYR A 249 12.12 10.50 7.45
CA TYR A 249 11.13 11.17 6.60
C TYR A 249 10.51 10.22 5.59
N TYR A 250 9.39 10.67 5.02
CA TYR A 250 8.70 10.03 3.92
C TYR A 250 8.87 10.82 2.62
N LEU A 251 8.92 10.13 1.49
CA LEU A 251 8.74 10.79 0.20
C LEU A 251 7.27 11.09 -0.02
N ALA A 252 6.98 12.31 -0.43
CA ALA A 252 5.62 12.80 -0.63
C ALA A 252 5.53 13.62 -1.91
N ASP A 253 4.31 13.88 -2.35
CA ASP A 253 4.05 14.72 -3.52
C ASP A 253 4.15 16.23 -3.21
N GLY A 254 3.78 17.06 -4.19
CA GLY A 254 3.82 18.50 -4.06
C GLY A 254 2.79 19.12 -3.10
N ILE A 255 1.70 18.43 -2.77
CA ILE A 255 0.59 18.99 -1.97
C ILE A 255 0.82 18.84 -0.46
N TYR A 256 1.64 17.88 -0.03
CA TYR A 256 2.04 17.72 1.37
C TYR A 256 2.73 18.98 1.93
N PRO A 257 2.63 19.25 3.23
CA PRO A 257 3.21 20.44 3.82
C PRO A 257 4.74 20.39 3.86
N THR A 258 5.37 21.55 3.98
CA THR A 258 6.83 21.72 4.07
C THR A 258 7.35 21.35 5.47
N TRP A 259 7.14 20.10 5.87
CA TRP A 259 7.51 19.56 7.19
C TRP A 259 8.83 18.79 7.11
N ALA A 260 9.56 18.72 8.23
CA ALA A 260 10.83 17.99 8.33
C ALA A 260 10.69 16.50 8.03
N THR A 261 9.50 15.94 8.25
CA THR A 261 9.17 14.54 7.99
C THR A 261 8.75 14.23 6.55
N PHE A 262 8.70 15.23 5.66
CA PHE A 262 8.39 15.03 4.25
C PHE A 262 9.48 15.57 3.35
N VAL A 263 9.90 14.77 2.38
CA VAL A 263 10.75 15.20 1.26
C VAL A 263 9.94 15.16 -0.02
N LYS A 264 9.64 16.36 -0.52
CA LYS A 264 8.79 16.60 -1.69
C LYS A 264 9.62 16.73 -2.96
N THR A 265 9.04 16.39 -4.11
CA THR A 265 9.63 16.72 -5.41
C THR A 265 9.86 18.24 -5.56
N ILE A 266 10.67 18.63 -6.54
CA ILE A 266 10.89 20.04 -6.90
C ILE A 266 10.00 20.35 -8.11
N SER A 267 8.98 21.16 -7.90
CA SER A 267 8.16 21.68 -9.00
C SER A 267 9.02 22.55 -9.92
N ASN A 268 8.95 22.31 -11.24
CA ASN A 268 9.67 23.06 -12.27
C ASN A 268 11.19 23.17 -12.02
N PRO A 269 11.93 22.04 -12.08
CA PRO A 269 13.37 22.03 -11.83
C PRO A 269 14.16 22.74 -12.93
N ASP A 270 14.71 23.91 -12.60
CA ASP A 270 15.44 24.85 -13.49
C ASP A 270 16.92 24.49 -13.74
N THR A 271 17.53 23.67 -12.88
CA THR A 271 18.95 23.27 -12.96
C THR A 271 19.10 21.77 -13.16
N PRO A 272 20.19 21.28 -13.79
CA PRO A 272 20.45 19.85 -13.94
C PRO A 272 20.39 19.09 -12.59
N LYS A 273 20.90 19.73 -11.54
CA LYS A 273 20.88 19.22 -10.17
C LYS A 273 19.47 18.97 -9.65
N LYS A 274 18.60 19.99 -9.77
CA LYS A 274 17.20 19.87 -9.35
C LYS A 274 16.43 18.87 -10.22
N ARG A 275 16.75 18.77 -11.52
CA ARG A 275 16.15 17.78 -12.44
C ARG A 275 16.49 16.36 -12.02
N LEU A 276 17.75 16.09 -11.70
CA LEU A 276 18.19 14.78 -11.19
C LEU A 276 17.48 14.41 -9.89
N PHE A 277 17.43 15.34 -8.92
CA PHE A 277 16.73 15.13 -7.66
C PHE A 277 15.24 14.82 -7.88
N ALA A 278 14.54 15.63 -8.67
CA ALA A 278 13.12 15.44 -8.96
C ALA A 278 12.86 14.07 -9.61
N ALA A 279 13.65 13.69 -10.62
CA ALA A 279 13.52 12.40 -11.28
C ALA A 279 13.75 11.22 -10.34
N LYS A 280 14.79 11.27 -9.49
CA LYS A 280 15.09 10.21 -8.51
C LYS A 280 14.02 10.12 -7.41
N GLN A 281 13.55 11.27 -6.91
CA GLN A 281 12.51 11.31 -5.88
C GLN A 281 11.19 10.77 -6.42
N GLU A 282 10.78 11.18 -7.62
CA GLU A 282 9.54 10.71 -8.26
C GLU A 282 9.62 9.23 -8.61
N ALA A 283 10.77 8.74 -9.08
CA ALA A 283 10.99 7.32 -9.35
C ALA A 283 10.83 6.49 -8.07
N TYR A 284 11.39 6.94 -6.94
CA TYR A 284 11.28 6.22 -5.68
C TYR A 284 9.89 6.35 -5.05
N ARG A 285 9.21 7.50 -5.24
CA ARG A 285 7.82 7.69 -4.80
C ARG A 285 6.86 6.69 -5.46
N LYS A 286 7.13 6.24 -6.70
CA LYS A 286 6.32 5.21 -7.37
C LYS A 286 6.22 3.89 -6.62
N ASP A 287 7.05 3.62 -5.62
CA ASP A 287 6.94 2.41 -4.81
C ASP A 287 5.60 2.32 -4.05
N VAL A 288 5.04 3.44 -3.57
CA VAL A 288 3.70 3.42 -2.94
C VAL A 288 2.57 3.27 -3.95
N GLU A 289 2.69 3.91 -5.12
CA GLU A 289 1.74 3.73 -6.24
C GLU A 289 1.74 2.26 -6.73
N ARG A 290 2.93 1.65 -6.80
CA ARG A 290 3.12 0.22 -7.10
C ARG A 290 2.47 -0.66 -6.03
N ALA A 291 2.64 -0.34 -4.74
CA ALA A 291 2.01 -1.06 -3.65
C ALA A 291 0.47 -1.02 -3.77
N PHE A 292 -0.12 0.13 -4.08
CA PHE A 292 -1.56 0.24 -4.36
C PHE A 292 -1.99 -0.58 -5.58
N GLY A 293 -1.23 -0.52 -6.68
CA GLY A 293 -1.51 -1.31 -7.88
C GLY A 293 -1.49 -2.82 -7.62
N ILE A 294 -0.54 -3.31 -6.81
CA ILE A 294 -0.47 -4.71 -6.39
C ILE A 294 -1.64 -5.05 -5.47
N LEU A 295 -1.95 -4.21 -4.48
CA LEU A 295 -3.07 -4.42 -3.56
C LEU A 295 -4.40 -4.59 -4.32
N GLN A 296 -4.68 -3.71 -5.29
CA GLN A 296 -5.88 -3.77 -6.14
C GLN A 296 -5.87 -4.97 -7.09
N THR A 297 -4.71 -5.36 -7.62
CA THR A 297 -4.61 -6.51 -8.52
C THR A 297 -4.78 -7.83 -7.76
N ARG A 298 -4.24 -7.92 -6.55
CA ARG A 298 -4.31 -9.08 -5.67
C ARG A 298 -5.72 -9.23 -5.10
N TRP A 299 -6.33 -8.14 -4.63
CA TRP A 299 -7.65 -8.13 -4.03
C TRP A 299 -8.66 -7.40 -4.93
N ALA A 300 -9.31 -8.15 -5.81
CA ALA A 300 -10.27 -7.61 -6.75
C ALA A 300 -11.44 -6.87 -6.09
N ILE A 301 -11.76 -7.18 -4.82
CA ILE A 301 -12.75 -6.43 -4.03
C ILE A 301 -12.38 -4.95 -3.86
N VAL A 302 -11.08 -4.63 -3.73
CA VAL A 302 -10.56 -3.25 -3.55
C VAL A 302 -10.36 -2.54 -4.89
N ARG A 303 -10.31 -3.29 -6.01
CA ARG A 303 -10.23 -2.72 -7.36
C ARG A 303 -11.58 -2.18 -7.85
N GLY A 304 -12.65 -2.89 -7.54
CA GLY A 304 -14.00 -2.55 -7.99
C GLY A 304 -14.77 -1.68 -6.98
N PRO A 305 -15.91 -1.10 -7.39
CA PRO A 305 -16.81 -0.41 -6.47
C PRO A 305 -17.43 -1.38 -5.48
N ASP A 306 -17.31 -1.09 -4.18
CA ASP A 306 -17.83 -1.97 -3.13
C ASP A 306 -19.32 -1.74 -2.87
N ARG A 307 -20.02 -2.80 -2.47
CA ARG A 307 -21.47 -2.87 -2.30
C ARG A 307 -21.91 -2.98 -0.84
N MET A 308 -20.99 -3.04 0.11
CA MET A 308 -21.30 -3.03 1.54
C MET A 308 -21.83 -1.65 1.95
N TYR A 309 -22.84 -1.63 2.81
CA TYR A 309 -23.48 -0.38 3.27
C TYR A 309 -22.81 0.24 4.50
N GLN A 310 -22.03 -0.52 5.26
CA GLN A 310 -21.48 -0.07 6.54
C GLN A 310 -20.01 0.30 6.36
N THR A 311 -19.63 1.53 6.72
CA THR A 311 -18.24 2.01 6.68
C THR A 311 -17.31 1.15 7.52
N GLN A 312 -17.77 0.64 8.67
CA GLN A 312 -16.98 -0.28 9.48
C GLN A 312 -16.65 -1.58 8.73
N THR A 313 -17.60 -2.13 7.94
CA THR A 313 -17.33 -3.33 7.13
C THR A 313 -16.32 -3.03 6.03
N LEU A 314 -16.42 -1.88 5.37
CA LEU A 314 -15.45 -1.43 4.37
C LEU A 314 -14.05 -1.27 4.97
N ARG A 315 -13.97 -0.72 6.18
CA ARG A 315 -12.71 -0.60 6.93
C ARG A 315 -12.14 -1.97 7.26
N ASP A 316 -12.96 -2.88 7.77
CA ASP A 316 -12.52 -4.24 8.09
C ASP A 316 -12.00 -4.96 6.83
N ILE A 317 -12.68 -4.81 5.68
CA ILE A 317 -12.23 -5.36 4.38
C ILE A 317 -10.89 -4.77 3.96
N MET A 318 -10.74 -3.44 3.95
CA MET A 318 -9.52 -2.78 3.52
C MET A 318 -8.32 -3.20 4.38
N LEU A 319 -8.45 -3.13 5.71
CA LEU A 319 -7.39 -3.51 6.63
C LEU A 319 -7.03 -5.00 6.51
N THR A 320 -8.03 -5.87 6.31
CA THR A 320 -7.79 -7.31 6.06
C THR A 320 -7.00 -7.52 4.78
N CYS A 321 -7.32 -6.81 3.69
CA CYS A 321 -6.57 -6.89 2.43
C CYS A 321 -5.11 -6.46 2.60
N ILE A 322 -4.85 -5.40 3.39
CA ILE A 322 -3.50 -4.92 3.68
C ILE A 322 -2.73 -5.93 4.54
N ILE A 323 -3.34 -6.46 5.59
CA ILE A 323 -2.72 -7.48 6.45
C ILE A 323 -2.35 -8.72 5.63
N LEU A 324 -3.30 -9.27 4.86
CA LEU A 324 -3.05 -10.42 4.02
C LEU A 324 -1.99 -10.12 2.95
N HIS A 325 -2.00 -8.90 2.38
CA HIS A 325 -0.96 -8.46 1.44
C HIS A 325 0.43 -8.51 2.07
N ASN A 326 0.61 -7.94 3.27
CA ASN A 326 1.90 -7.95 3.97
C ASN A 326 2.31 -9.38 4.37
N MET A 327 1.36 -10.23 4.79
CA MET A 327 1.62 -11.66 5.04
C MET A 327 2.14 -12.38 3.79
N ILE A 328 1.58 -12.07 2.62
CA ILE A 328 2.04 -12.65 1.35
C ILE A 328 3.39 -12.05 0.93
N VAL A 329 3.64 -10.75 1.16
CA VAL A 329 4.95 -10.14 0.90
C VAL A 329 6.04 -10.84 1.73
N GLU A 330 5.75 -11.19 2.99
CA GLU A 330 6.65 -11.97 3.85
C GLU A 330 6.84 -13.42 3.35
N ASP A 331 5.75 -14.10 2.99
CA ASP A 331 5.74 -15.50 2.55
C ASP A 331 6.43 -15.71 1.19
N GLU A 332 6.27 -14.75 0.28
CA GLU A 332 6.90 -14.73 -1.05
C GLU A 332 8.26 -14.01 -1.03
N TYR A 333 8.77 -13.59 0.14
CA TYR A 333 10.04 -12.88 0.24
C TYR A 333 11.19 -13.83 -0.10
N GLU A 334 11.65 -13.76 -1.35
CA GLU A 334 12.96 -14.24 -1.75
C GLU A 334 13.91 -13.04 -1.67
N GLU A 335 15.04 -13.16 -0.95
CA GLU A 335 16.15 -12.20 -1.01
C GLU A 335 16.73 -12.19 -2.43
N THR A 336 16.02 -11.56 -3.35
CA THR A 336 16.40 -11.40 -4.73
C THR A 336 16.89 -9.97 -4.89
N ASP A 337 18.15 -9.83 -5.29
CA ASP A 337 18.79 -8.57 -5.70
C ASP A 337 18.15 -8.04 -7.01
N ASP A 338 16.84 -7.85 -7.03
CA ASP A 338 16.03 -7.45 -8.19
C ASP A 338 16.10 -5.94 -8.47
N ASP A 339 17.31 -5.38 -8.50
CA ASP A 339 17.59 -4.11 -9.19
C ASP A 339 18.24 -4.34 -10.57
N ALA A 340 17.99 -5.51 -11.19
CA ALA A 340 18.44 -5.85 -12.56
C ALA A 340 17.87 -4.96 -13.68
N SER A 341 17.15 -3.88 -13.37
CA SER A 341 16.76 -2.84 -14.35
C SER A 341 17.57 -1.53 -14.23
N THR A 342 18.55 -1.46 -13.33
CA THR A 342 19.59 -0.43 -13.36
C THR A 342 20.90 -1.11 -13.74
N GLN A 343 21.37 -0.84 -14.96
CA GLN A 343 22.67 -1.33 -15.41
C GLN A 343 23.75 -1.04 -14.36
N ASP A 344 24.45 -2.12 -14.06
CA ASP A 344 25.63 -2.29 -13.22
C ASP A 344 26.59 -1.07 -13.19
N TYR A 345 26.75 -0.49 -12.01
CA TYR A 345 28.00 0.11 -11.54
C TYR A 345 28.08 -0.08 -10.02
N SER A 346 28.58 -1.25 -9.62
CA SER A 346 29.08 -1.49 -8.25
C SER A 346 30.36 -0.67 -7.99
N ALA A 347 30.20 0.64 -7.82
CA ALA A 347 31.18 1.41 -7.07
C ALA A 347 30.89 1.19 -5.59
N GLN A 348 31.84 0.55 -4.90
CA GLN A 348 31.86 0.36 -3.45
C GLN A 348 32.00 1.73 -2.77
N TYR A 349 30.89 2.47 -2.69
CA TYR A 349 30.79 3.67 -1.87
C TYR A 349 30.57 3.23 -0.42
N ASP A 350 31.38 3.81 0.48
CA ASP A 350 31.37 3.54 1.92
C ASP A 350 30.13 4.19 2.56
N TYR A 351 28.97 3.56 2.36
CA TYR A 351 27.72 4.00 2.96
C TYR A 351 27.68 3.55 4.42
N THR A 352 27.93 4.47 5.36
CA THR A 352 27.70 4.20 6.77
C THR A 352 26.20 4.03 7.02
N VAL A 353 25.76 2.82 7.36
CA VAL A 353 24.37 2.55 7.73
C VAL A 353 24.02 3.39 8.98
N PRO A 354 22.85 4.06 9.01
CA PRO A 354 22.45 4.90 10.15
C PRO A 354 22.50 4.15 11.48
N HIS A 355 23.03 4.80 12.52
CA HIS A 355 23.05 4.24 13.86
C HIS A 355 21.65 4.35 14.49
N ILE A 356 21.10 3.24 14.97
CA ILE A 356 19.79 3.19 15.62
C ILE A 356 20.01 2.97 17.12
N GLN A 357 19.51 3.90 17.95
CA GLN A 357 19.65 3.82 19.41
C GLN A 357 18.28 3.65 20.05
N PHE A 358 18.22 2.84 21.11
CA PHE A 358 17.01 2.56 21.86
C PHE A 358 17.13 3.10 23.27
N ASP A 359 16.08 3.78 23.69
CA ASP A 359 15.83 4.05 25.09
C ASP A 359 14.56 3.32 25.50
N LEU A 360 14.72 2.22 26.23
CA LEU A 360 13.62 1.39 26.73
C LEU A 360 12.99 1.95 28.02
N ASN A 361 13.58 3.01 28.59
CA ASN A 361 13.14 3.65 29.83
C ASN A 361 12.68 5.08 29.55
N HIS A 362 11.54 5.23 28.89
CA HIS A 362 10.89 6.54 28.84
C HIS A 362 9.99 6.73 30.06
N ASP A 363 10.25 7.79 30.82
CA ASP A 363 9.26 8.39 31.71
C ASP A 363 8.01 8.78 30.92
N ALA A 364 6.87 8.90 31.61
CA ALA A 364 5.63 9.34 30.97
C ALA A 364 5.88 10.68 30.24
N PRO A 365 5.64 10.77 28.91
CA PRO A 365 5.99 11.94 28.13
C PRO A 365 5.24 13.16 28.66
N THR A 366 5.96 14.24 28.95
CA THR A 366 5.33 15.49 29.38
C THR A 366 4.64 16.17 28.20
N LEU A 367 3.66 17.04 28.48
CA LEU A 367 3.07 17.91 27.46
C LEU A 367 4.16 18.76 26.76
N HIS A 368 5.20 19.16 27.48
CA HIS A 368 6.32 19.90 26.92
C HIS A 368 7.09 19.07 25.88
N ASP A 369 7.42 17.82 26.21
CA ASP A 369 8.12 16.91 25.28
C ASP A 369 7.26 16.62 24.05
N TYR A 370 5.95 16.44 24.25
CA TYR A 370 4.98 16.29 23.16
C TYR A 370 5.05 17.51 22.23
N MET A 371 4.93 18.73 22.77
CA MET A 371 4.97 19.97 22.00
C MET A 371 6.29 20.15 21.25
N MET A 372 7.43 19.82 21.89
CA MET A 372 8.73 19.89 21.24
C MET A 372 8.81 18.96 20.02
N ARG A 373 8.41 17.69 20.17
CA ARG A 373 8.43 16.71 19.07
C ARG A 373 7.43 17.08 17.98
N HIS A 374 6.24 17.52 18.37
CA HIS A 374 5.19 18.02 17.48
C HIS A 374 5.66 19.20 16.62
N ASN A 375 6.44 20.13 17.19
CA ASN A 375 7.04 21.24 16.45
C ASN A 375 8.22 20.79 15.59
N ARG A 376 9.05 19.86 16.09
CA ARG A 376 10.20 19.31 15.36
C ARG A 376 9.78 18.64 14.05
N ILE A 377 8.76 17.78 14.07
CA ILE A 377 8.29 17.09 12.86
C ILE A 377 7.79 18.07 11.80
N ARG A 378 7.26 19.24 12.21
CA ARG A 378 6.72 20.28 11.32
C ARG A 378 7.70 21.40 10.97
N SER A 379 8.98 21.26 11.31
CA SER A 379 9.96 22.32 11.09
C SER A 379 10.26 22.57 9.61
N THR A 380 9.80 23.71 9.10
CA THR A 380 10.10 24.19 7.73
C THR A 380 11.58 24.45 7.50
N ALA A 381 12.30 24.88 8.55
CA ALA A 381 13.74 25.14 8.48
C ALA A 381 14.49 23.83 8.22
N VAL A 382 14.20 22.79 9.01
CA VAL A 382 14.82 21.46 8.86
C VAL A 382 14.46 20.84 7.51
N HIS A 383 13.20 20.96 7.07
CA HIS A 383 12.79 20.54 5.72
C HIS A 383 13.69 21.15 4.63
N THR A 384 13.88 22.46 4.68
CA THR A 384 14.62 23.20 3.65
C THR A 384 16.09 22.79 3.62
N THR A 385 16.72 22.68 4.79
CA THR A 385 18.11 22.23 4.92
C THR A 385 18.28 20.79 4.43
N LEU A 386 17.46 19.85 4.93
CA LEU A 386 17.51 18.44 4.54
C LEU A 386 17.31 18.26 3.03
N LYS A 387 16.33 18.96 2.45
CA LYS A 387 16.07 18.88 1.01
C LYS A 387 17.28 19.37 0.21
N ASN A 388 17.87 20.50 0.58
CA ASN A 388 19.06 21.03 -0.09
C ASN A 388 20.26 20.08 0.05
N ASP A 389 20.46 19.50 1.23
CA ASP A 389 21.51 18.52 1.47
C ASP A 389 21.32 17.24 0.65
N LEU A 390 20.09 16.74 0.50
CA LEU A 390 19.80 15.59 -0.36
C LEU A 390 20.02 15.92 -1.84
N VAL A 391 19.63 17.12 -2.29
CA VAL A 391 19.91 17.62 -3.64
C VAL A 391 21.43 17.68 -3.88
N ASN A 392 22.21 18.12 -2.90
CA ASN A 392 23.67 18.16 -2.96
C ASN A 392 24.29 16.76 -2.96
N HIS A 393 23.83 15.89 -2.07
CA HIS A 393 24.28 14.52 -1.90
C HIS A 393 24.07 13.71 -3.18
N LEU A 394 22.85 13.71 -3.74
CA LEU A 394 22.56 13.00 -5.00
C LEU A 394 23.42 13.49 -6.16
N TRP A 395 23.70 14.80 -6.23
CA TRP A 395 24.57 15.35 -7.27
C TRP A 395 26.04 14.96 -7.08
N GLY A 396 26.51 14.89 -5.84
CA GLY A 396 27.87 14.42 -5.53
C GLY A 396 28.08 12.97 -5.96
N HIS A 397 27.06 12.11 -5.81
CA HIS A 397 27.13 10.70 -6.17
C HIS A 397 26.85 10.41 -7.66
N HIS A 398 25.90 11.11 -8.28
CA HIS A 398 25.40 10.78 -9.63
C HIS A 398 25.52 11.93 -10.65
N GLY A 399 26.06 13.08 -10.27
CA GLY A 399 26.20 14.23 -11.17
C GLY A 399 27.13 13.93 -12.34
N ASN A 400 28.20 13.16 -12.10
CA ASN A 400 29.16 12.77 -13.14
C ASN A 400 28.52 11.91 -14.23
N ASP A 401 27.58 11.02 -13.89
CA ASP A 401 26.88 10.17 -14.88
C ASP A 401 26.05 11.02 -15.85
N VAL A 402 25.45 12.11 -15.36
CA VAL A 402 24.72 13.08 -16.18
C VAL A 402 25.66 13.82 -17.12
N TRP A 403 26.85 14.22 -16.65
CA TRP A 403 27.88 14.84 -17.48
C TRP A 403 28.39 13.89 -18.57
N TRP A 404 28.67 12.64 -18.23
CA TRP A 404 29.13 11.63 -19.19
C TRP A 404 28.08 11.27 -20.23
N ALA A 405 26.80 11.12 -19.83
CA ALA A 405 25.71 10.88 -20.77
C ALA A 405 25.51 12.07 -21.73
N THR A 406 25.60 13.30 -21.21
CA THR A 406 25.50 14.52 -22.03
C THR A 406 26.70 14.64 -22.96
N PHE A 407 27.92 14.35 -22.47
CA PHE A 407 29.14 14.33 -23.26
C PHE A 407 29.04 13.30 -24.38
N MET A 408 28.71 12.04 -24.08
CA MET A 408 28.52 10.96 -25.06
C MET A 408 27.49 11.33 -26.13
N LEU A 409 26.34 11.89 -25.75
CA LEU A 409 25.34 12.38 -26.70
C LEU A 409 25.93 13.47 -27.61
N PHE A 410 26.71 14.40 -27.05
CA PHE A 410 27.39 15.45 -27.81
C PHE A 410 28.46 14.86 -28.74
N THR A 411 29.28 13.90 -28.29
CA THR A 411 30.31 13.25 -29.13
C THR A 411 29.69 12.41 -30.25
N VAL A 412 28.57 11.74 -29.98
CA VAL A 412 27.81 10.99 -31.00
C VAL A 412 27.17 11.95 -32.00
N PHE A 413 26.55 13.04 -31.56
CA PHE A 413 26.01 14.07 -32.45
C PHE A 413 27.10 14.72 -33.31
N HIS A 414 28.23 15.09 -32.70
CA HIS A 414 29.34 15.72 -33.39
C HIS A 414 30.04 14.75 -34.37
N SER A 415 30.15 13.46 -33.99
CA SER A 415 30.62 12.40 -34.91
C SER A 415 29.65 12.14 -36.06
N PHE A 416 28.35 12.36 -35.86
CA PHE A 416 27.32 12.25 -36.89
C PHE A 416 27.34 13.45 -37.85
N GLU A 417 27.57 14.68 -37.33
CA GLU A 417 27.81 15.88 -38.15
C GLU A 417 29.10 15.77 -38.97
N LEU A 418 30.20 15.30 -38.36
CA LEU A 418 31.49 15.13 -39.05
C LEU A 418 31.43 14.04 -40.14
N LYS A 419 30.62 12.99 -39.98
CA LYS A 419 30.40 11.97 -41.01
C LYS A 419 29.44 12.39 -42.13
N ASN A 420 28.63 13.43 -41.91
CA ASN A 420 27.65 13.94 -42.89
C ASN A 420 28.04 15.30 -43.49
N ALA A 421 29.31 15.72 -43.37
CA ALA A 421 29.86 16.96 -43.91
C ALA A 421 29.91 17.05 -45.45
N THR A 422 29.09 16.27 -46.18
CA THR A 422 28.89 16.38 -47.63
C THR A 422 27.43 16.51 -48.06
N THR A 423 26.49 16.88 -47.17
CA THR A 423 25.14 17.27 -47.63
C THR A 423 24.48 18.30 -46.70
N VAL A 424 24.96 19.54 -46.73
CA VAL A 424 24.26 20.69 -46.13
C VAL A 424 23.17 21.15 -47.10
N ALA A 425 22.02 20.48 -47.14
CA ALA A 425 20.82 21.00 -47.83
C ALA A 425 19.48 20.30 -47.51
N SER A 426 19.24 19.74 -46.32
CA SER A 426 17.87 19.26 -46.00
C SER A 426 17.67 18.88 -44.52
N PHE A 427 17.83 19.81 -43.57
CA PHE A 427 17.51 19.51 -42.17
C PHE A 427 16.79 20.66 -41.44
N SER A 428 15.90 21.40 -42.12
CA SER A 428 14.96 22.31 -41.46
C SER A 428 13.67 21.63 -40.95
N HIS A 429 13.58 20.29 -41.00
CA HIS A 429 12.33 19.57 -40.68
C HIS A 429 12.37 18.64 -39.46
N TYR A 430 13.55 18.39 -38.85
CA TYR A 430 13.67 17.48 -37.69
C TYR A 430 13.76 18.18 -36.33
N SER A 431 13.69 19.52 -36.28
CA SER A 431 13.73 20.28 -35.02
C SER A 431 12.44 20.20 -34.19
N ASN A 432 11.34 19.66 -34.75
CA ASN A 432 10.02 19.70 -34.08
C ASN A 432 9.59 18.42 -33.35
N VAL A 433 10.35 17.32 -33.44
CA VAL A 433 9.93 16.02 -32.87
C VAL A 433 10.54 15.74 -31.48
N LEU A 434 11.58 16.46 -31.05
CA LEU A 434 12.27 16.18 -29.77
C LEU A 434 12.24 17.31 -28.74
N GLY A 435 11.53 18.42 -28.96
CA GLY A 435 11.23 19.40 -27.90
C GLY A 435 12.45 20.02 -27.20
N PHE A 436 13.61 20.08 -27.84
CA PHE A 436 14.76 20.85 -27.38
C PHE A 436 14.87 22.14 -28.19
N LEU A 437 14.48 23.26 -27.59
CA LEU A 437 14.85 24.58 -28.09
C LEU A 437 16.38 24.75 -27.94
N PRO A 438 17.09 25.28 -28.96
CA PRO A 438 18.52 25.52 -28.84
C PRO A 438 18.74 26.73 -27.93
N LEU A 439 19.49 26.51 -26.85
CA LEU A 439 20.14 27.58 -26.10
C LEU A 439 21.26 28.15 -26.99
N PHE A 440 21.06 29.37 -27.48
CA PHE A 440 22.14 30.29 -27.81
C PHE A 440 22.00 31.52 -26.91
#